data_AF-A0A2I0NG61-F1
#
_entry.id   AF-A0A2I0NG61-F1
#
_cell.length_a   1.000
_cell.length_b   1.000
_cell.length_c   1.000
_cell.angle_alpha   90.00
_cell.angle_beta   90.00
_cell.angle_gamma   90.00
#
_symmetry.space_group_name_H-M   'P 1'
#
loop_
_entity.id
_entity.type
_entity.pdbx_description
1 polymer ?
#
loop_
_entity_poly.entity_id
_entity_poly.type
_entity_poly.pdbx_seq_one_letter_code
_entity_poly.pdbx_strand_id
1 'polypeptide(L)'
;EFSDRAKKSGVGGIFHTDELPNYGITEEEIKSLREAVSAQDGDCVVMVADAKIKAQGAIEAVIVRAREAMEFVPEETRRALPDGNSAYMRPLPGAARMYPETDVPPVLITQERIDGIALPELINERVSRYMKDLKLNDELANQIARSPNMPLFENIIKQVPDANLVMVVRTLETTLDELAKDGVPVDNIKEEHLIPLFRLHSEGKIPNEAVPGVLKIIAGKPGTSVDDAVRSLGVGVETGGRKDGFHKGERD
;
A
#
# COMPACT_ATOMS: atom_id res chain seq x y z
N GLU A 1 -24.53 16.59 6.68
CA GLU A 1 -25.79 15.91 7.12
C GLU A 1 -27.01 16.19 6.23
N PHE A 2 -27.70 17.35 6.33
CA PHE A 2 -28.89 17.63 5.49
C PHE A 2 -28.56 17.59 3.99
N SER A 3 -27.48 18.28 3.60
CA SER A 3 -26.98 18.27 2.23
C SER A 3 -26.64 16.85 1.73
N ASP A 4 -26.05 16.00 2.58
CA ASP A 4 -25.68 14.63 2.18
C ASP A 4 -26.90 13.73 1.96
N ARG A 5 -27.94 13.88 2.78
CA ARG A 5 -29.22 13.17 2.59
C ARG A 5 -29.95 13.68 1.35
N ALA A 6 -29.96 15.00 1.13
CA ALA A 6 -30.56 15.63 -0.05
C ALA A 6 -29.91 15.18 -1.37
N LYS A 7 -28.57 15.08 -1.40
CA LYS A 7 -27.80 14.65 -2.59
C LYS A 7 -28.20 13.27 -3.13
N LYS A 8 -28.85 12.41 -2.34
CA LYS A 8 -29.41 11.13 -2.82
C LYS A 8 -30.51 11.29 -3.85
N SER A 9 -31.20 12.43 -3.84
CA SER A 9 -32.22 12.79 -4.84
C SER A 9 -31.59 13.35 -6.13
N GLY A 10 -30.25 13.36 -6.24
CA GLY A 10 -29.53 13.77 -7.45
C GLY A 10 -29.37 15.28 -7.62
N VAL A 11 -29.49 16.03 -6.53
CA VAL A 11 -29.25 17.49 -6.47
C VAL A 11 -27.79 17.80 -6.12
N GLY A 12 -27.30 18.99 -6.51
CA GLY A 12 -25.95 19.44 -6.17
C GLY A 12 -25.73 19.72 -4.68
N GLY A 13 -26.79 20.10 -3.96
CA GLY A 13 -26.76 20.45 -2.55
C GLY A 13 -28.04 21.15 -2.11
N ILE A 14 -27.96 21.83 -0.97
CA ILE A 14 -29.04 22.65 -0.41
C ILE A 14 -28.44 24.02 -0.05
N PHE A 15 -29.29 25.02 0.13
CA PHE A 15 -28.95 26.26 0.82
C PHE A 15 -29.81 26.36 2.07
N HIS A 16 -29.27 26.91 3.16
CA HIS A 16 -30.07 27.23 4.34
C HIS A 16 -29.71 28.59 4.89
N THR A 17 -30.66 29.22 5.58
CA THR A 17 -30.54 30.62 6.02
C THR A 17 -29.38 30.89 6.98
N ASP A 18 -28.82 29.88 7.65
CA ASP A 18 -27.66 30.08 8.54
C ASP A 18 -26.33 30.21 7.77
N GLU A 19 -26.29 29.76 6.51
CA GLU A 19 -25.15 29.94 5.60
C GLU A 19 -25.29 31.19 4.71
N LEU A 20 -26.39 31.93 4.85
CA LEU A 20 -26.71 33.12 4.04
C LEU A 20 -26.68 34.40 4.90
N PRO A 21 -26.30 35.56 4.33
CA PRO A 21 -26.03 35.83 2.90
C PRO A 21 -24.69 35.29 2.42
N ASN A 22 -24.72 34.53 1.32
CA ASN A 22 -23.53 34.02 0.63
C ASN A 22 -23.94 33.55 -0.79
N TYR A 23 -22.98 33.10 -1.60
CA TYR A 23 -23.21 32.52 -2.93
C TYR A 23 -23.93 33.45 -3.92
N GLY A 24 -23.87 34.76 -3.70
CA GLY A 24 -24.53 35.77 -4.54
C GLY A 24 -25.99 36.06 -4.18
N ILE A 25 -26.51 35.48 -3.08
CA ILE A 25 -27.86 35.75 -2.57
C ILE A 25 -27.83 36.94 -1.62
N THR A 26 -28.70 37.92 -1.87
CA THR A 26 -28.81 39.19 -1.14
C THR A 26 -29.74 39.09 0.07
N GLU A 27 -29.59 40.00 1.04
CA GLU A 27 -30.49 40.11 2.20
C GLU A 27 -31.95 40.35 1.81
N GLU A 28 -32.19 41.09 0.72
CA GLU A 28 -33.53 41.33 0.19
C GLU A 28 -34.18 40.03 -0.31
N GLU A 29 -33.41 39.16 -0.97
CA GLU A 29 -33.86 37.84 -1.41
C GLU A 29 -34.11 36.90 -0.24
N ILE A 30 -33.28 36.94 0.81
CA ILE A 30 -33.48 36.15 2.05
C ILE A 30 -34.77 36.59 2.75
N LYS A 31 -35.00 37.90 2.87
CA LYS A 31 -36.22 38.45 3.45
C LYS A 31 -37.45 38.00 2.65
N SER A 32 -37.38 38.11 1.32
CA SER A 32 -38.46 37.66 0.43
C SER A 32 -38.74 36.15 0.55
N LEU A 33 -37.69 35.34 0.70
CA LEU A 33 -37.81 33.89 0.92
C LEU A 33 -38.51 33.57 2.24
N ARG A 34 -38.12 34.21 3.34
CA ARG A 34 -38.74 34.01 4.66
C ARG A 34 -40.22 34.40 4.66
N GLU A 35 -40.56 35.53 4.02
CA GLU A 35 -41.94 35.98 3.85
C GLU A 35 -42.76 34.97 3.03
N ALA A 36 -42.21 34.43 1.93
CA ALA A 36 -42.90 33.48 1.06
C ALA A 36 -43.30 32.16 1.76
N VAL A 37 -42.53 31.73 2.77
CA VAL A 37 -42.81 30.52 3.56
C VAL A 37 -43.35 30.82 4.96
N SER A 38 -43.60 32.10 5.27
CA SER A 38 -44.08 32.55 6.59
C SER A 38 -43.18 32.12 7.76
N ALA A 39 -41.86 32.13 7.56
CA ALA A 39 -40.88 31.79 8.59
C ALA A 39 -40.67 32.94 9.59
N GLN A 40 -40.60 32.61 10.88
CA GLN A 40 -40.30 33.57 11.96
C GLN A 40 -38.79 33.73 12.16
N ASP A 41 -38.38 34.67 13.01
CA ASP A 41 -36.96 34.98 13.27
C ASP A 41 -36.19 33.78 13.86
N GLY A 42 -36.86 32.88 14.58
CA GLY A 42 -36.26 31.65 15.12
C GLY A 42 -36.22 30.47 14.14
N ASP A 43 -36.82 30.60 12.96
CA ASP A 43 -36.91 29.52 11.98
C ASP A 43 -35.74 29.57 11.01
N CYS A 44 -35.26 28.39 10.61
CA CYS A 44 -34.31 28.22 9.52
C CYS A 44 -35.05 27.75 8.26
N VAL A 45 -34.80 28.41 7.13
CA VAL A 45 -35.38 28.03 5.84
C VAL A 45 -34.33 27.29 5.03
N VAL A 46 -34.69 26.09 4.54
CA VAL A 46 -33.86 25.30 3.62
C VAL A 46 -34.48 25.36 2.22
N MET A 47 -33.66 25.64 1.21
CA MET A 47 -34.08 25.67 -0.18
C MET A 47 -33.19 24.80 -1.08
N VAL A 48 -33.78 24.33 -2.18
CA VAL A 48 -33.11 23.50 -3.20
C VAL A 48 -33.48 24.03 -4.58
N ALA A 49 -32.47 24.40 -5.36
CA ALA A 49 -32.64 24.87 -6.74
C ALA A 49 -32.23 23.77 -7.72
N ASP A 50 -33.20 22.98 -8.18
CA ASP A 50 -33.01 21.93 -9.19
C ASP A 50 -34.36 21.66 -9.91
N ALA A 51 -34.39 20.71 -10.84
CA ALA A 51 -35.62 20.21 -11.44
C ALA A 51 -36.62 19.80 -10.35
N LYS A 52 -37.89 20.20 -10.51
CA LYS A 52 -38.97 20.06 -9.51
C LYS A 52 -38.99 18.69 -8.81
N ILE A 53 -38.88 17.60 -9.58
CA ILE A 53 -38.90 16.22 -9.05
C ILE A 53 -37.74 15.96 -8.09
N LYS A 54 -36.52 16.37 -8.47
CA LYS A 54 -35.32 16.20 -7.64
C LYS A 54 -35.36 17.10 -6.41
N ALA A 55 -35.75 18.36 -6.59
CA ALA A 55 -35.87 19.34 -5.51
C ALA A 55 -36.88 18.88 -4.46
N GLN A 56 -38.04 18.37 -4.87
CA GLN A 56 -39.04 17.81 -3.96
C GLN A 56 -38.48 16.63 -3.16
N GLY A 57 -37.87 15.64 -3.82
CA GLY A 57 -37.27 14.50 -3.13
C GLY A 57 -36.11 14.90 -2.20
N ALA A 58 -35.36 15.95 -2.53
CA ALA A 58 -34.31 16.49 -1.68
C ALA A 58 -34.88 17.15 -0.41
N ILE A 59 -35.92 17.98 -0.54
CA ILE A 59 -36.59 18.61 0.61
C ILE A 59 -37.25 17.57 1.52
N GLU A 60 -37.89 16.53 0.95
CA GLU A 60 -38.43 15.42 1.74
C GLU A 60 -37.34 14.71 2.56
N ALA A 61 -36.16 14.46 1.97
CA ALA A 61 -35.03 13.87 2.68
C ALA A 61 -34.48 14.79 3.79
N VAL A 62 -34.44 16.12 3.56
CA VAL A 62 -34.06 17.10 4.58
C VAL A 62 -35.05 17.10 5.74
N ILE A 63 -36.36 17.11 5.46
CA ILE A 63 -37.40 17.08 6.50
C ILE A 63 -37.26 15.84 7.39
N VAL A 64 -37.03 14.66 6.80
CA VAL A 64 -36.78 13.43 7.56
C VAL A 64 -35.55 13.59 8.45
N ARG A 65 -34.42 14.08 7.90
CA ARG A 65 -33.18 14.24 8.66
C ARG A 65 -33.29 15.32 9.76
N ALA A 66 -34.08 16.37 9.53
CA ALA A 66 -34.35 17.44 10.49
C ALA A 66 -35.16 16.91 11.69
N ARG A 67 -36.17 16.07 11.44
CA ARG A 67 -36.90 15.38 12.51
C ARG A 67 -35.99 14.45 13.31
N GLU A 68 -35.18 13.63 12.62
CA GLU A 68 -34.18 12.76 13.28
C GLU A 68 -33.25 13.59 14.18
N ALA A 69 -32.75 14.74 13.69
CA ALA A 69 -31.80 15.59 14.43
C ALA A 69 -32.36 16.15 15.74
N MET A 70 -33.68 16.33 15.84
CA MET A 70 -34.34 16.79 17.06
C MET A 70 -34.51 15.70 18.11
N GLU A 71 -34.48 14.44 17.71
CA GLU A 71 -34.84 13.31 18.57
C GLU A 71 -33.64 12.42 18.92
N PHE A 72 -32.77 12.10 17.95
CA PHE A 72 -31.68 11.14 18.13
C PHE A 72 -30.57 11.25 17.07
N VAL A 73 -29.50 10.47 17.26
CA VAL A 73 -28.46 10.29 16.24
C VAL A 73 -28.83 9.08 15.38
N PRO A 74 -29.14 9.23 14.08
CA PRO A 74 -29.64 8.14 13.26
C PRO A 74 -28.58 7.06 13.02
N GLU A 75 -29.02 5.80 13.07
CA GLU A 75 -28.18 4.67 12.69
C GLU A 75 -28.02 4.62 11.16
N GLU A 76 -26.79 4.74 10.68
CA GLU A 76 -26.52 4.84 9.24
C GLU A 76 -25.12 4.35 8.86
N THR A 77 -24.97 3.99 7.59
CA THR A 77 -23.65 3.69 7.02
C THR A 77 -23.00 4.99 6.55
N ARG A 78 -21.80 5.28 7.06
CA ARG A 78 -20.99 6.46 6.71
C ARG A 78 -19.68 6.05 6.04
N ARG A 79 -19.15 6.92 5.18
CA ARG A 79 -17.80 6.76 4.59
C ARG A 79 -16.80 7.62 5.36
N ALA A 80 -15.58 7.12 5.54
CA ALA A 80 -14.48 7.89 6.09
C ALA A 80 -13.98 8.95 5.08
N LEU A 81 -13.57 10.10 5.58
CA LEU A 81 -12.97 11.18 4.81
C LEU A 81 -11.48 11.33 5.18
N PRO A 82 -10.64 11.91 4.29
CA PRO A 82 -9.21 12.06 4.54
C PRO A 82 -8.84 12.92 5.76
N ASP A 83 -9.73 13.81 6.18
CA ASP A 83 -9.61 14.68 7.34
C ASP A 83 -9.97 13.97 8.68
N GLY A 84 -10.30 12.67 8.63
CA GLY A 84 -10.73 11.89 9.79
C GLY A 84 -12.21 12.04 10.12
N ASN A 85 -12.95 12.88 9.39
CA ASN A 85 -14.40 12.97 9.53
C ASN A 85 -15.10 11.82 8.79
N SER A 86 -16.42 11.79 8.89
CA SER A 86 -17.25 10.85 8.14
C SER A 86 -18.41 11.56 7.46
N ALA A 87 -18.88 11.02 6.35
CA ALA A 87 -20.04 11.53 5.61
C ALA A 87 -21.09 10.45 5.39
N TYR A 88 -22.37 10.83 5.47
CA TYR A 88 -23.47 9.93 5.17
C TYR A 88 -23.31 9.25 3.81
N MET A 89 -23.59 7.95 3.76
CA MET A 89 -23.53 7.16 2.53
C MET A 89 -24.87 6.48 2.24
N ARG A 90 -25.49 5.80 3.21
CA ARG A 90 -26.79 5.12 3.04
C ARG A 90 -27.36 4.73 4.40
N PRO A 91 -28.66 4.38 4.50
CA PRO A 91 -29.20 3.79 5.72
C PRO A 91 -28.47 2.48 6.06
N LEU A 92 -28.62 2.00 7.30
CA LEU A 92 -28.10 0.68 7.64
C LEU A 92 -28.69 -0.39 6.70
N PRO A 93 -27.89 -1.37 6.27
CA PRO A 93 -28.43 -2.53 5.58
C PRO A 93 -29.41 -3.26 6.51
N GLY A 94 -30.53 -3.71 5.97
CA GLY A 94 -31.46 -4.57 6.70
C GLY A 94 -30.80 -5.89 7.11
N ALA A 95 -31.41 -6.60 8.06
CA ALA A 95 -30.91 -7.88 8.53
C ALA A 95 -30.73 -8.87 7.36
N ALA A 96 -29.55 -9.49 7.29
CA ALA A 96 -29.27 -10.52 6.31
C ALA A 96 -30.12 -11.76 6.62
N ARG A 97 -30.88 -12.23 5.62
CA ARG A 97 -31.56 -13.53 5.68
C ARG A 97 -30.60 -14.57 5.13
N MET A 98 -30.16 -15.49 5.97
CA MET A 98 -29.27 -16.58 5.58
C MET A 98 -30.04 -17.89 5.57
N TYR A 99 -29.78 -18.71 4.56
CA TYR A 99 -30.19 -20.11 4.48
C TYR A 99 -28.93 -20.95 4.21
N PRO A 100 -28.87 -22.21 4.67
CA PRO A 100 -27.74 -23.07 4.36
C PRO A 100 -27.53 -23.20 2.85
N GLU A 101 -26.30 -23.00 2.40
CA GLU A 101 -25.88 -23.24 1.02
C GLU A 101 -25.92 -24.74 0.75
N THR A 102 -26.84 -25.21 -0.09
CA THR A 102 -27.07 -26.65 -0.32
C THR A 102 -26.12 -27.25 -1.34
N ASP A 103 -25.52 -26.42 -2.20
CA ASP A 103 -24.60 -26.88 -3.24
C ASP A 103 -23.20 -27.19 -2.68
N VAL A 104 -22.92 -26.75 -1.45
CA VAL A 104 -21.63 -26.96 -0.77
C VAL A 104 -21.79 -28.02 0.33
N PRO A 105 -21.15 -29.19 0.19
CA PRO A 105 -21.14 -30.20 1.24
C PRO A 105 -20.55 -29.65 2.55
N PRO A 106 -21.05 -30.09 3.73
CA PRO A 106 -20.47 -29.71 5.01
C PRO A 106 -19.00 -30.12 5.12
N VAL A 107 -18.16 -29.22 5.63
CA VAL A 107 -16.73 -29.48 5.84
C VAL A 107 -16.50 -29.86 7.31
N LEU A 108 -16.12 -31.11 7.56
CA LEU A 108 -15.71 -31.57 8.90
C LEU A 108 -14.31 -31.02 9.24
N ILE A 109 -14.18 -30.39 10.40
CA ILE A 109 -12.89 -29.92 10.94
C ILE A 109 -12.52 -30.86 12.08
N THR A 110 -11.61 -31.79 11.82
CA THR A 110 -11.13 -32.75 12.84
C THR A 110 -9.98 -32.18 13.65
N GLN A 111 -9.69 -32.79 14.80
CA GLN A 111 -8.54 -32.37 15.63
C GLN A 111 -7.21 -32.60 14.90
N GLU A 112 -7.07 -33.71 14.17
CA GLU A 112 -5.87 -33.98 13.37
C GLU A 112 -5.64 -32.93 12.29
N ARG A 113 -6.72 -32.39 11.71
CA ARG A 113 -6.63 -31.29 10.75
C ARG A 113 -6.14 -30.01 11.41
N ILE A 114 -6.59 -29.72 12.63
CA ILE A 114 -6.14 -28.54 13.39
C ILE A 114 -4.68 -28.69 13.77
N ASP A 115 -4.31 -29.85 14.33
CA ASP A 115 -2.94 -30.14 14.80
C ASP A 115 -1.93 -30.20 13.65
N GLY A 116 -2.38 -30.52 12.43
CA GLY A 116 -1.56 -30.49 11.22
C GLY A 116 -1.29 -29.09 10.65
N ILE A 117 -1.90 -28.03 11.19
CA ILE A 117 -1.68 -26.65 10.72
C ILE A 117 -0.40 -26.09 11.35
N ALA A 118 0.62 -25.87 10.53
CA ALA A 118 1.79 -25.11 10.94
C ALA A 118 1.46 -23.61 10.97
N LEU A 119 1.52 -23.00 12.16
CA LEU A 119 1.38 -21.56 12.31
C LEU A 119 2.65 -20.87 11.79
N PRO A 120 2.54 -19.91 10.85
CA PRO A 120 3.68 -19.13 10.43
C PRO A 120 4.14 -18.21 11.55
N GLU A 121 5.44 -17.92 11.57
CA GLU A 121 6.03 -16.92 12.44
C GLU A 121 5.40 -15.53 12.21
N LEU A 122 5.10 -14.82 13.29
CA LEU A 122 4.57 -13.45 13.22
C LEU A 122 5.63 -12.49 12.68
N ILE A 123 5.20 -11.40 12.04
CA ILE A 123 6.13 -10.38 11.51
C ILE A 123 7.08 -9.86 12.59
N ASN A 124 6.56 -9.56 13.80
CA ASN A 124 7.37 -9.03 14.90
C ASN A 124 8.39 -10.06 15.43
N GLU A 125 8.01 -11.34 15.46
CA GLU A 125 8.92 -12.43 15.85
C GLU A 125 10.03 -12.57 14.81
N ARG A 126 9.68 -12.50 13.52
CA ARG A 126 10.62 -12.53 12.40
C ARG A 126 11.61 -11.37 12.44
N VAL A 127 11.14 -10.14 12.68
CA VAL A 127 12.02 -8.97 12.85
C VAL A 127 13.02 -9.23 13.98
N SER A 128 12.52 -9.70 15.12
CA SER A 128 13.38 -10.01 16.28
C SER A 128 14.41 -11.10 15.95
N ARG A 129 14.01 -12.15 15.22
CA ARG A 129 14.90 -13.21 14.74
C ARG A 129 15.96 -12.68 13.78
N TYR A 130 15.58 -11.86 12.80
CA TYR A 130 16.52 -11.25 11.86
C TYR A 130 17.54 -10.35 12.56
N MET A 131 17.13 -9.56 13.55
CA MET A 131 18.07 -8.75 14.32
C MET A 131 19.01 -9.62 15.17
N LYS A 132 18.48 -10.68 15.79
CA LYS A 132 19.25 -11.54 16.70
C LYS A 132 20.21 -12.46 15.96
N ASP A 133 19.72 -13.17 14.95
CA ASP A 133 20.41 -14.27 14.29
C ASP A 133 21.19 -13.77 13.07
N LEU A 134 20.60 -12.84 12.30
CA LEU A 134 21.19 -12.28 11.08
C LEU A 134 21.92 -10.95 11.31
N LYS A 135 21.86 -10.39 12.53
CA LYS A 135 22.50 -9.11 12.90
C LYS A 135 22.11 -7.93 12.00
N LEU A 136 20.93 -7.99 11.40
CA LEU A 136 20.36 -6.85 10.68
C LEU A 136 19.98 -5.74 11.66
N ASN A 137 20.07 -4.49 11.21
CA ASN A 137 19.52 -3.37 11.97
C ASN A 137 17.98 -3.42 11.94
N ASP A 138 17.34 -2.65 12.82
CA ASP A 138 15.87 -2.63 12.96
C ASP A 138 15.17 -2.26 11.64
N GLU A 139 15.70 -1.27 10.92
CA GLU A 139 15.14 -0.78 9.67
C GLU A 139 15.12 -1.86 8.57
N LEU A 140 16.26 -2.48 8.27
CA LEU A 140 16.39 -3.51 7.25
C LEU A 140 15.63 -4.78 7.65
N ALA A 141 15.67 -5.16 8.93
CA ALA A 141 14.93 -6.31 9.44
C ALA A 141 13.41 -6.11 9.27
N ASN A 142 12.89 -4.93 9.63
CA ASN A 142 11.47 -4.60 9.51
C ASN A 142 11.03 -4.49 8.04
N GLN A 143 11.88 -3.89 7.20
CA GLN A 143 11.64 -3.78 5.76
C GLN A 143 11.49 -5.16 5.12
N ILE A 144 12.50 -6.04 5.26
CA ILE A 144 12.46 -7.35 4.60
C ILE A 144 11.46 -8.32 5.24
N ALA A 145 11.19 -8.23 6.55
CA ALA A 145 10.21 -9.10 7.21
C ALA A 145 8.77 -8.89 6.73
N ARG A 146 8.44 -7.68 6.29
CA ARG A 146 7.12 -7.28 5.75
C ARG A 146 7.04 -7.38 4.23
N SER A 147 8.18 -7.50 3.56
CA SER A 147 8.25 -7.49 2.11
C SER A 147 7.68 -8.77 1.48
N PRO A 148 7.04 -8.66 0.30
CA PRO A 148 6.75 -9.81 -0.55
C PRO A 148 8.00 -10.64 -0.91
N ASN A 149 9.18 -10.02 -0.92
CA ASN A 149 10.46 -10.68 -1.20
C ASN A 149 11.00 -11.52 -0.02
N MET A 150 10.32 -11.53 1.12
CA MET A 150 10.74 -12.27 2.32
C MET A 150 11.07 -13.75 2.04
N PRO A 151 10.25 -14.53 1.31
CA PRO A 151 10.57 -15.94 1.03
C PRO A 151 11.84 -16.09 0.17
N LEU A 152 12.05 -15.18 -0.78
CA LEU A 152 13.22 -15.17 -1.64
C LEU A 152 14.48 -14.83 -0.85
N PHE A 153 14.41 -13.85 0.07
CA PHE A 153 15.49 -13.52 1.00
C PHE A 153 15.87 -14.74 1.85
N GLU A 154 14.90 -15.39 2.51
CA GLU A 154 15.12 -16.60 3.33
C GLU A 154 15.76 -17.74 2.51
N ASN A 155 15.38 -17.87 1.25
CA ASN A 155 15.97 -18.88 0.37
C ASN A 155 17.41 -18.52 -0.05
N ILE A 156 17.70 -17.25 -0.34
CA ILE A 156 19.05 -16.77 -0.67
C ILE A 156 19.99 -17.00 0.52
N ILE A 157 19.60 -16.63 1.74
CA ILE A 157 20.47 -16.83 2.92
C ILE A 157 20.69 -18.32 3.23
N LYS A 158 19.72 -19.17 2.91
CA LYS A 158 19.84 -20.62 3.07
C LYS A 158 20.82 -21.23 2.06
N GLN A 159 20.84 -20.72 0.82
CA GLN A 159 21.70 -21.24 -0.25
C GLN A 159 23.07 -20.56 -0.33
N VAL A 160 23.19 -19.35 0.22
CA VAL A 160 24.43 -18.56 0.27
C VAL A 160 24.62 -18.02 1.70
N PRO A 161 25.07 -18.85 2.66
CA PRO A 161 25.19 -18.46 4.06
C PRO A 161 26.16 -17.29 4.31
N ASP A 162 27.18 -17.15 3.45
CA ASP A 162 28.20 -16.10 3.54
C ASP A 162 27.82 -14.82 2.78
N ALA A 163 26.58 -14.71 2.29
CA ALA A 163 26.12 -13.52 1.58
C ALA A 163 26.13 -12.29 2.49
N ASN A 164 26.52 -11.14 1.92
CA ASN A 164 26.34 -9.86 2.59
C ASN A 164 24.84 -9.53 2.69
N LEU A 165 24.25 -9.79 3.86
CA LEU A 165 22.81 -9.68 4.09
C LEU A 165 22.26 -8.27 3.83
N VAL A 166 23.04 -7.23 4.15
CA VAL A 166 22.66 -5.84 3.86
C VAL A 166 22.56 -5.62 2.35
N MET A 167 23.50 -6.18 1.58
CA MET A 167 23.47 -6.08 0.13
C MET A 167 22.31 -6.87 -0.47
N VAL A 168 21.97 -8.04 0.09
CA VAL A 168 20.79 -8.81 -0.35
C VAL A 168 19.51 -8.01 -0.14
N VAL A 169 19.28 -7.49 1.08
CA VAL A 169 18.09 -6.67 1.38
C VAL A 169 18.03 -5.44 0.47
N ARG A 170 19.13 -4.69 0.36
CA ARG A 170 19.22 -3.52 -0.52
C ARG A 170 18.92 -3.86 -1.98
N THR A 171 19.39 -4.99 -2.47
CA THR A 171 19.16 -5.39 -3.85
C THR A 171 17.68 -5.66 -4.10
N LEU A 172 17.07 -6.46 -3.23
CA LEU A 172 15.67 -6.88 -3.35
C LEU A 172 14.69 -5.72 -3.15
N GLU A 173 14.98 -4.84 -2.21
CA GLU A 173 14.02 -3.79 -1.78
C GLU A 173 14.30 -2.41 -2.37
N THR A 174 15.45 -2.21 -3.03
CA THR A 174 15.83 -0.88 -3.53
C THR A 174 16.39 -0.94 -4.93
N THR A 175 17.41 -1.76 -5.18
CA THR A 175 18.09 -1.77 -6.49
C THR A 175 17.17 -2.25 -7.62
N LEU A 176 16.34 -3.27 -7.40
CA LEU A 176 15.39 -3.73 -8.42
C LEU A 176 14.35 -2.64 -8.74
N ASP A 177 13.81 -1.95 -7.73
CA ASP A 177 12.86 -0.86 -7.92
C ASP A 177 13.48 0.36 -8.64
N GLU A 178 14.73 0.69 -8.34
CA GLU A 178 15.49 1.73 -9.04
C GLU A 178 15.69 1.37 -10.52
N LEU A 179 16.10 0.13 -10.81
CA LEU A 179 16.26 -0.36 -12.18
C LEU A 179 14.93 -0.35 -12.95
N ALA A 180 13.83 -0.72 -12.30
CA ALA A 180 12.50 -0.69 -12.91
C ALA A 180 12.09 0.75 -13.31
N LYS A 181 12.38 1.74 -12.45
CA LYS A 181 12.14 3.17 -12.76
C LYS A 181 12.99 3.66 -13.94
N ASP A 182 14.18 3.11 -14.12
CA ASP A 182 15.06 3.38 -15.26
C ASP A 182 14.66 2.60 -16.54
N GLY A 183 13.52 1.90 -16.53
CA GLY A 183 13.00 1.17 -17.68
C GLY A 183 13.67 -0.19 -17.94
N VAL A 184 14.40 -0.73 -16.96
CA VAL A 184 14.99 -2.07 -17.05
C VAL A 184 13.91 -3.12 -16.78
N PRO A 185 13.79 -4.20 -17.60
CA PRO A 185 12.77 -5.23 -17.43
C PRO A 185 13.12 -6.20 -16.30
N VAL A 186 12.93 -5.76 -15.05
CA VAL A 186 13.32 -6.51 -13.84
C VAL A 186 12.56 -7.82 -13.66
N ASP A 187 11.38 -7.99 -14.28
CA ASP A 187 10.61 -9.24 -14.29
C ASP A 187 11.38 -10.43 -14.91
N ASN A 188 12.42 -10.14 -15.71
CA ASN A 188 13.32 -11.15 -16.26
C ASN A 188 14.35 -11.66 -15.24
N ILE A 189 14.54 -10.95 -14.12
CA ILE A 189 15.47 -11.33 -13.05
C ILE A 189 14.72 -12.29 -12.12
N LYS A 190 15.16 -13.55 -12.12
CA LYS A 190 14.58 -14.63 -11.32
C LYS A 190 15.52 -15.06 -10.22
N GLU A 191 15.00 -15.88 -9.31
CA GLU A 191 15.79 -16.50 -8.23
C GLU A 191 17.06 -17.21 -8.76
N GLU A 192 16.95 -17.87 -9.91
CA GLU A 192 18.08 -18.57 -10.58
C GLU A 192 19.23 -17.63 -10.97
N HIS A 193 18.98 -16.33 -11.10
CA HIS A 193 19.99 -15.30 -11.34
C HIS A 193 20.53 -14.69 -10.04
N LEU A 194 19.66 -14.50 -9.04
CA LEU A 194 20.00 -13.83 -7.79
C LEU A 194 20.91 -14.70 -6.90
N ILE A 195 20.68 -16.01 -6.85
CA ILE A 195 21.51 -16.91 -6.02
C ILE A 195 22.97 -16.94 -6.52
N PRO A 196 23.27 -17.18 -7.81
CA PRO A 196 24.65 -17.14 -8.30
C PRO A 196 25.28 -15.74 -8.18
N LEU A 197 24.49 -14.68 -8.36
CA LEU A 197 24.96 -13.31 -8.15
C LEU A 197 25.48 -13.09 -6.73
N PHE A 198 24.71 -13.46 -5.73
CA PHE A 198 25.15 -13.31 -4.34
C PHE A 198 26.28 -14.26 -3.97
N ARG A 199 26.37 -15.44 -4.59
CA ARG A 199 27.51 -16.36 -4.43
C ARG A 199 28.82 -15.74 -4.96
N LEU A 200 28.81 -15.22 -6.18
CA LEU A 200 29.98 -14.55 -6.76
C LEU A 200 30.34 -13.27 -6.00
N HIS A 201 29.33 -12.57 -5.47
CA HIS A 201 29.53 -11.42 -4.60
C HIS A 201 30.21 -11.81 -3.27
N SER A 202 29.76 -12.88 -2.60
CA SER A 202 30.40 -13.36 -1.36
C SER A 202 31.83 -13.83 -1.56
N GLU A 203 32.16 -14.35 -2.76
CA GLU A 203 33.52 -14.74 -3.15
C GLU A 203 34.43 -13.53 -3.48
N GLY A 204 33.89 -12.29 -3.42
CA GLY A 204 34.63 -11.07 -3.75
C GLY A 204 34.86 -10.84 -5.23
N LYS A 205 34.24 -11.64 -6.12
CA LYS A 205 34.36 -11.48 -7.58
C LYS A 205 33.54 -10.32 -8.12
N ILE A 206 32.50 -9.92 -7.40
CA ILE A 206 31.62 -8.79 -7.75
C ILE A 206 31.67 -7.76 -6.61
N PRO A 207 32.17 -6.53 -6.84
CA PRO A 207 32.07 -5.44 -5.87
C PRO A 207 30.63 -4.92 -5.76
N ASN A 208 30.30 -4.24 -4.67
CA ASN A 208 28.95 -3.73 -4.38
C ASN A 208 28.38 -2.86 -5.52
N GLU A 209 29.24 -2.04 -6.12
CA GLU A 209 28.90 -1.07 -7.16
C GLU A 209 28.56 -1.74 -8.50
N ALA A 210 29.04 -2.97 -8.72
CA ALA A 210 28.81 -3.71 -9.96
C ALA A 210 27.49 -4.48 -9.96
N VAL A 211 26.88 -4.72 -8.79
CA VAL A 211 25.63 -5.49 -8.66
C VAL A 211 24.50 -4.94 -9.55
N PRO A 212 24.18 -3.62 -9.55
CA PRO A 212 23.15 -3.07 -10.43
C PRO A 212 23.48 -3.26 -11.92
N GLY A 213 24.75 -3.13 -12.30
CA GLY A 213 25.20 -3.31 -13.67
C GLY A 213 25.02 -4.74 -14.18
N VAL A 214 25.37 -5.73 -13.36
CA VAL A 214 25.17 -7.16 -13.67
C VAL A 214 23.68 -7.47 -13.81
N LEU A 215 22.85 -6.98 -12.90
CA LEU A 215 21.39 -7.16 -12.95
C LEU A 215 20.78 -6.54 -14.21
N LYS A 216 21.25 -5.37 -14.64
CA LYS A 216 20.79 -4.72 -15.87
C LYS A 216 21.10 -5.54 -17.12
N ILE A 217 22.26 -6.19 -17.17
CA ILE A 217 22.64 -7.09 -18.29
C ILE A 217 21.73 -8.32 -18.31
N ILE A 218 21.53 -8.96 -17.14
CA ILE A 218 20.67 -10.15 -17.00
C ILE A 218 19.22 -9.81 -17.38
N ALA A 219 18.70 -8.68 -16.92
CA ALA A 219 17.36 -8.23 -17.27
C ALA A 219 17.17 -8.06 -18.79
N GLY A 220 18.17 -7.49 -19.47
CA GLY A 220 18.14 -7.32 -20.93
C GLY A 220 18.34 -8.62 -21.73
N LYS A 221 19.00 -9.62 -21.13
CA LYS A 221 19.29 -10.92 -21.75
C LYS A 221 19.13 -12.06 -20.73
N PRO A 222 17.89 -12.50 -20.43
CA PRO A 222 17.63 -13.48 -19.38
C PRO A 222 18.30 -14.85 -19.58
N GLY A 223 18.73 -15.19 -20.80
CA GLY A 223 19.50 -16.42 -21.06
C GLY A 223 21.00 -16.31 -20.75
N THR A 224 21.48 -15.15 -20.30
CA THR A 224 22.91 -14.93 -20.00
C THR A 224 23.20 -15.38 -18.57
N SER A 225 24.22 -16.22 -18.40
CA SER A 225 24.67 -16.62 -17.07
C SER A 225 25.22 -15.43 -16.29
N VAL A 226 25.17 -15.49 -14.96
CA VAL A 226 25.71 -14.41 -14.11
C VAL A 226 27.21 -14.22 -14.37
N ASP A 227 27.97 -15.30 -14.53
CA ASP A 227 29.39 -15.26 -14.88
C ASP A 227 29.64 -14.51 -16.20
N ASP A 228 28.82 -14.73 -17.22
CA ASP A 228 28.96 -14.05 -18.51
C ASP A 228 28.57 -12.57 -18.42
N ALA A 229 27.57 -12.24 -17.60
CA ALA A 229 27.20 -10.85 -17.33
C ALA A 229 28.32 -10.09 -16.61
N VAL A 230 28.98 -10.74 -15.63
CA VAL A 230 30.14 -10.19 -14.91
C VAL A 230 31.33 -9.95 -15.85
N ARG A 231 31.65 -10.92 -16.71
CA ARG A 231 32.69 -10.78 -17.74
C ARG A 231 32.39 -9.66 -18.73
N SER A 232 31.14 -9.53 -19.16
CA SER A 232 30.70 -8.48 -20.09
C SER A 232 30.82 -7.08 -19.50
N LEU A 233 30.68 -6.95 -18.18
CA LEU A 233 30.84 -5.69 -17.46
C LEU A 233 32.33 -5.32 -17.24
N GLY A 234 33.27 -6.25 -17.49
CA GLY A 234 34.70 -6.05 -17.27
C GLY A 234 35.09 -6.03 -15.80
N VAL A 235 34.24 -6.58 -14.92
CA VAL A 235 34.44 -6.57 -13.47
C VAL A 235 34.98 -7.93 -13.03
N GLY A 236 36.30 -8.06 -12.93
CA GLY A 236 37.00 -9.24 -12.44
C GLY A 236 38.51 -9.03 -12.43
N VAL A 237 39.14 -9.05 -11.25
CA VAL A 237 40.58 -8.77 -11.07
C VAL A 237 41.40 -10.05 -10.97
N GLU A 238 42.50 -10.03 -11.73
CA GLU A 238 43.82 -10.63 -11.53
C GLU A 238 43.97 -11.67 -10.39
N THR A 239 44.25 -12.90 -10.78
CA THR A 239 44.80 -13.94 -9.90
C THR A 239 46.23 -13.58 -9.48
N GLY A 240 46.47 -13.54 -8.17
CA GLY A 240 47.74 -13.15 -7.55
C GLY A 240 48.97 -13.91 -8.06
N GLY A 241 49.90 -13.15 -8.64
CA GLY A 241 51.28 -13.57 -8.89
C GLY A 241 52.19 -13.14 -7.74
N ARG A 242 52.67 -14.12 -6.97
CA ARG A 242 53.79 -14.02 -6.03
C ARG A 242 54.96 -13.29 -6.70
N LYS A 243 55.33 -12.10 -6.23
CA LYS A 243 56.64 -11.51 -6.55
C LYS A 243 57.66 -12.08 -5.57
N ASP A 244 58.36 -13.11 -6.04
CA ASP A 244 59.59 -13.56 -5.40
C ASP A 244 60.62 -12.42 -5.40
N GLY A 245 61.26 -12.26 -4.25
CA GLY A 245 62.22 -11.20 -4.00
C GLY A 245 63.48 -11.35 -4.86
N PHE A 246 63.96 -10.22 -5.38
CA PHE A 246 65.35 -10.06 -5.75
C PHE A 246 65.93 -8.89 -4.97
N HIS A 247 66.75 -9.26 -3.99
CA HIS A 247 67.68 -8.39 -3.28
C HIS A 247 68.85 -8.13 -4.24
N LYS A 248 69.11 -6.86 -4.56
CA LYS A 248 70.43 -6.40 -5.01
C LYS A 248 70.68 -5.02 -4.42
N GLY A 249 71.54 -5.00 -3.41
CA GLY A 249 72.24 -3.80 -2.99
C GLY A 249 73.53 -3.63 -3.80
N GLU A 250 73.92 -2.37 -3.98
CA GLU A 250 75.26 -1.80 -4.16
C GLU A 250 75.00 -0.30 -4.38
N ARG A 251 75.21 0.57 -3.38
CA ARG A 251 76.46 1.28 -3.05
C ARG A 251 77.08 1.97 -4.27
N ASP A 252 76.91 3.29 -4.31
CA ASP A 252 77.98 4.29 -4.26
C ASP A 252 77.59 5.36 -3.23
#